data_AF-A0A1Q5SBN2-F1
#
_entry.id   AF-A0A1Q5SBN2-F1
#
_cell.length_a   1.000
_cell.length_b   1.000
_cell.length_c   1.000
_cell.angle_alpha   90.00
_cell.angle_beta   90.00
_cell.angle_gamma   90.00
#
_symmetry.space_group_name_H-M   'P 1'
#
loop_
_entity.id
_entity.type
_entity.pdbx_description
1 polymer ?
#
loop_
_entity_poly.entity_id
_entity_poly.type
_entity_poly.pdbx_seq_one_letter_code
_entity_poly.pdbx_strand_id
1 'polypeptide(L)'
;MLLTVALAVTVIWMIADDGSLLFALEETIVEGGTSRRPRMRGMPLNGSVKPLGHPLLVDGAGGRIAGELHLDRVSDEALIWVLNNRSGRYGIHESRTHMHLDNVAELLLRYGIEVETEFFEVTT
;
A
#
# COMPACT_ATOMS: atom_id res chain seq x y z
N MET A 1 -18.96 -5.86 -9.91
CA MET A 1 -18.77 -6.08 -8.46
C MET A 1 -17.29 -6.02 -8.07
N LEU A 2 -16.38 -6.77 -8.71
CA LEU A 2 -14.94 -6.74 -8.39
C LEU A 2 -14.28 -5.36 -8.60
N LEU A 3 -14.62 -4.66 -9.67
CA LEU A 3 -14.09 -3.30 -9.93
C LEU A 3 -14.46 -2.29 -8.83
N THR A 4 -15.69 -2.37 -8.31
CA THR A 4 -16.13 -1.51 -7.20
C THR A 4 -15.33 -1.76 -5.94
N VAL A 5 -14.97 -3.01 -5.66
CA VAL A 5 -14.11 -3.35 -4.52
C VAL A 5 -12.71 -2.79 -4.73
N ALA A 6 -12.10 -2.99 -5.90
CA ALA A 6 -10.77 -2.49 -6.22
C ALA A 6 -10.64 -0.95 -6.11
N LEU A 7 -11.71 -0.23 -6.47
CA LEU A 7 -11.79 1.22 -6.30
C LEU A 7 -11.97 1.65 -4.83
N ALA A 8 -12.58 0.81 -3.99
CA ALA A 8 -12.95 1.17 -2.63
C ALA A 8 -11.90 0.81 -1.59
N VAL A 9 -10.94 -0.07 -1.91
CA VAL A 9 -9.95 -0.57 -0.95
C VAL A 9 -8.55 -0.06 -1.25
N THR A 10 -7.70 -0.09 -0.23
CA THR A 10 -6.26 0.08 -0.37
C THR A 10 -5.58 -1.27 -0.19
N VAL A 11 -4.67 -1.62 -1.10
CA VAL A 11 -3.73 -2.72 -0.91
C VAL A 11 -2.46 -2.14 -0.30
N ILE A 12 -1.97 -2.73 0.78
CA ILE A 12 -0.63 -2.43 1.28
C ILE A 12 0.37 -3.40 0.67
N TRP A 13 1.54 -2.89 0.33
CA TRP A 13 2.63 -3.67 -0.26
C TRP A 13 3.95 -3.41 0.45
N MET A 14 4.86 -4.38 0.41
CA MET A 14 6.18 -4.28 1.00
C MET A 14 7.19 -5.16 0.27
N ILE A 15 8.43 -4.69 0.16
CA ILE A 15 9.61 -5.55 -0.02
C ILE A 15 10.14 -5.94 1.36
N ALA A 16 10.03 -7.22 1.71
CA ALA A 16 10.55 -7.78 2.95
C ALA A 16 12.10 -7.75 2.98
N ASP A 17 12.69 -8.04 4.14
CA ASP A 17 14.14 -8.04 4.31
C ASP A 17 14.87 -9.05 3.41
N ASP A 18 14.24 -10.19 3.12
CA ASP A 18 14.68 -11.22 2.18
C ASP A 18 14.53 -10.84 0.69
N GLY A 19 13.87 -9.71 0.41
CA GLY A 19 13.61 -9.22 -0.95
C GLY A 19 12.28 -9.69 -1.55
N SER A 20 11.49 -10.48 -0.82
CA SER A 20 10.16 -10.91 -1.25
C SER A 20 9.20 -9.73 -1.34
N LEU A 21 8.40 -9.67 -2.41
CA LEU A 21 7.32 -8.70 -2.57
C LEU A 21 6.03 -9.27 -1.99
N LEU A 22 5.48 -8.59 -0.98
CA LEU A 22 4.29 -8.98 -0.25
C LEU A 22 3.16 -7.97 -0.47
N PHE A 23 1.93 -8.47 -0.55
CA PHE A 23 0.71 -7.66 -0.66
C PHE A 23 -0.36 -8.17 0.31
N ALA A 24 -1.17 -7.26 0.84
CA ALA A 24 -2.42 -7.59 1.51
C ALA A 24 -3.42 -6.45 1.35
N LEU A 25 -4.71 -6.74 1.54
CA LEU A 25 -5.67 -5.66 1.78
C LEU A 25 -5.30 -4.97 3.09
N GLU A 26 -5.32 -3.64 3.11
CA GLU A 26 -5.25 -2.91 4.37
C GLU A 26 -6.49 -3.28 5.18
N GLU A 27 -6.29 -3.67 6.43
CA GLU A 27 -7.36 -4.08 7.33
C GLU A 27 -7.45 -3.14 8.53
N THR A 28 -8.66 -3.04 9.06
CA THR A 28 -8.95 -2.34 10.30
C THR A 28 -9.45 -3.31 11.36
N ILE A 29 -9.15 -2.98 12.61
CA ILE A 29 -9.63 -3.70 13.80
C ILE A 29 -10.28 -2.71 14.76
N VAL A 30 -11.38 -3.13 15.39
CA VAL A 30 -11.96 -2.39 16.52
C VAL A 30 -11.16 -2.74 17.78
N GLU A 31 -10.73 -1.74 18.53
CA GLU A 31 -9.98 -1.92 19.77
C GLU A 31 -10.75 -2.84 20.76
N GLY A 32 -10.06 -3.87 21.26
CA GLY A 32 -10.67 -4.91 22.12
C GLY A 32 -11.53 -5.95 21.38
N GLY A 33 -11.68 -5.84 20.06
CA GLY A 33 -12.39 -6.80 19.22
C GLY A 33 -11.46 -7.74 18.44
N THR A 34 -12.06 -8.75 17.81
CA THR A 34 -11.36 -9.70 16.92
C THR A 34 -11.79 -9.56 15.45
N SER A 35 -12.81 -8.74 15.16
CA SER A 35 -13.32 -8.56 13.81
C SER A 35 -12.36 -7.68 13.00
N ARG A 36 -11.92 -8.22 11.86
CA ARG A 36 -11.14 -7.49 10.86
C ARG A 36 -12.01 -7.15 9.65
N ARG A 37 -11.77 -5.97 9.08
CA ARG A 37 -12.49 -5.49 7.91
C ARG A 37 -11.54 -4.77 6.96
N PRO A 38 -11.70 -4.92 5.63
CA PRO A 38 -10.95 -4.10 4.68
C PRO A 38 -11.12 -2.62 4.99
N ARG A 39 -10.03 -1.88 4.95
CA ARG A 39 -10.04 -0.43 5.09
C ARG A 39 -10.57 0.18 3.80
N MET A 40 -11.65 0.95 3.95
CA MET A 40 -12.21 1.71 2.84
C MET A 40 -11.36 2.97 2.59
N ARG A 41 -10.93 3.16 1.35
CA ARG A 41 -10.17 4.33 0.91
C ARG A 41 -11.03 5.58 1.04
N GLY A 42 -10.44 6.67 1.54
CA GLY A 42 -11.13 7.94 1.76
C GLY A 42 -12.10 7.97 2.94
N MET A 43 -12.31 6.85 3.65
CA MET A 43 -13.15 6.81 4.85
C MET A 43 -12.31 7.13 6.09
N PRO A 44 -12.65 8.17 6.87
CA PRO A 44 -11.95 8.49 8.10
C PRO A 44 -12.13 7.36 9.13
N LEU A 45 -11.07 7.05 9.86
CA LEU A 45 -11.13 6.12 10.98
C LEU A 45 -11.70 6.86 12.21
N ASN A 46 -12.60 6.21 12.94
CA ASN A 46 -13.01 6.67 14.26
C ASN A 46 -11.94 6.27 15.30
N GLY A 47 -11.95 6.91 16.48
CA GLY A 47 -10.90 6.68 17.49
C GLY A 47 -10.77 5.24 18.01
N SER A 48 -11.83 4.42 17.88
CA SER A 48 -11.84 3.02 18.30
C SER A 48 -11.44 2.02 17.20
N VAL A 49 -11.25 2.48 15.97
CA VAL A 49 -10.84 1.64 14.83
C VAL A 49 -9.41 1.98 14.44
N LYS A 50 -8.55 0.97 14.48
CA LYS A 50 -7.12 1.11 14.17
C LYS A 50 -6.77 0.35 12.89
N PRO A 51 -5.89 0.92 12.04
CA PRO A 51 -5.31 0.16 10.94
C PRO A 51 -4.36 -0.91 11.50
N LEU A 52 -4.32 -2.06 10.84
CA LEU A 52 -3.33 -3.09 11.15
C LEU A 52 -1.98 -2.79 10.47
N GLY A 53 -2.03 -2.24 9.25
CA GLY A 53 -0.86 -1.76 8.53
C GLY A 53 0.16 -2.83 8.13
N HIS A 54 1.26 -2.33 7.57
CA HIS A 54 2.40 -3.12 7.07
C HIS A 54 3.04 -4.13 8.03
N PRO A 55 3.12 -3.91 9.36
CA PRO A 55 3.75 -4.89 10.25
C PRO A 55 3.12 -6.28 10.21
N LEU A 56 1.83 -6.42 9.85
CA LEU A 56 1.22 -7.74 9.72
C LEU A 56 1.70 -8.54 8.50
N LEU A 57 2.23 -7.89 7.47
CA LEU A 57 2.74 -8.61 6.28
C LEU A 57 4.02 -9.38 6.60
N VAL A 58 4.80 -8.87 7.55
CA VAL A 58 6.13 -9.38 7.90
C VAL A 58 6.21 -9.85 9.35
N ASP A 59 5.08 -10.04 10.02
CA ASP A 59 5.01 -10.41 11.45
C ASP A 59 5.92 -9.55 12.35
N GLY A 60 5.95 -8.24 12.06
CA GLY A 60 6.77 -7.26 12.75
C GLY A 60 8.25 -7.22 12.36
N ALA A 61 8.69 -8.05 11.40
CA ALA A 61 10.07 -8.05 10.90
C ALA A 61 10.43 -6.81 10.07
N GLY A 62 11.66 -6.78 9.57
CA GLY A 62 12.21 -5.69 8.77
C GLY A 62 11.57 -5.63 7.38
N GLY A 63 11.28 -4.40 6.92
CA GLY A 63 10.91 -4.09 5.55
C GLY A 63 11.92 -3.15 4.93
N ARG A 64 12.17 -3.29 3.62
CA ARG A 64 13.12 -2.42 2.89
C ARG A 64 12.44 -1.15 2.40
N ILE A 65 11.32 -1.31 1.70
CA ILE A 65 10.45 -0.25 1.20
C ILE A 65 9.01 -0.79 1.18
N ALA A 66 8.05 0.09 1.42
CA ALA A 66 6.64 -0.28 1.41
C ALA A 66 5.78 0.94 1.11
N GLY A 67 4.52 0.69 0.78
CA GLY A 67 3.52 1.73 0.67
C GLY A 67 2.16 1.16 0.30
N GLU A 68 1.43 1.89 -0.51
CA GLU A 68 0.06 1.59 -0.89
C GLU A 68 -0.04 1.37 -2.40
N LEU A 69 -0.95 0.49 -2.79
CA LEU A 69 -1.37 0.22 -4.16
C LEU A 69 -2.88 0.39 -4.21
N HIS A 70 -3.36 1.23 -5.12
CA HIS A 70 -4.78 1.51 -5.23
C HIS A 70 -5.17 1.79 -6.68
N LEU A 71 -6.40 1.43 -7.04
CA LEU A 71 -6.93 1.73 -8.37
C LEU A 71 -7.57 3.11 -8.35
N ASP A 72 -7.10 4.03 -9.20
CA ASP A 72 -7.61 5.40 -9.30
C ASP A 72 -8.06 5.76 -10.72
N ARG A 73 -8.79 6.88 -10.84
CA ARG A 73 -9.23 7.47 -12.11
C ARG A 73 -8.38 8.69 -12.43
N VAL A 74 -7.55 8.59 -13.47
CA VAL A 74 -6.68 9.71 -13.92
C VAL A 74 -7.42 10.63 -14.91
N SER A 75 -8.47 10.12 -15.56
CA SER A 75 -9.38 10.87 -16.44
C SER A 75 -10.78 10.25 -16.43
N ASP A 76 -11.75 10.85 -17.14
CA ASP A 76 -13.14 10.38 -17.16
C ASP A 76 -13.32 8.94 -17.66
N GLU A 77 -12.30 8.33 -18.29
CA GLU A 77 -12.42 7.00 -18.91
C GLU A 77 -11.33 5.97 -18.56
N ALA A 78 -10.18 6.38 -18.00
CA ALA A 78 -9.07 5.45 -17.72
C ALA A 78 -8.90 5.18 -16.21
N LEU A 79 -8.90 3.90 -15.86
CA LEU A 79 -8.52 3.40 -14.53
C LEU A 79 -7.06 3.01 -14.55
N ILE A 80 -6.29 3.46 -13.57
CA ILE A 80 -4.90 3.08 -13.41
C ILE A 80 -4.63 2.58 -12.00
N TRP A 81 -3.70 1.63 -11.89
CA TRP A 81 -3.12 1.28 -10.60
C TRP A 81 -2.05 2.31 -10.24
N VAL A 82 -2.17 2.88 -9.06
CA VAL A 82 -1.19 3.82 -8.50
C VAL A 82 -0.43 3.13 -7.38
N LEU A 83 0.88 3.03 -7.53
CA LEU A 83 1.82 2.49 -6.56
C LEU A 83 2.58 3.63 -5.87
N ASN A 84 2.54 3.70 -4.55
CA ASN A 84 3.27 4.72 -3.80
C ASN A 84 4.14 4.14 -2.68
N ASN A 85 5.01 4.96 -2.10
CA ASN A 85 5.86 4.63 -0.93
C ASN A 85 5.29 5.14 0.40
N ARG A 86 3.97 5.31 0.54
CA ARG A 86 3.36 5.93 1.72
C ARG A 86 3.08 4.95 2.86
N SER A 87 4.09 4.21 3.31
CA SER A 87 3.93 3.24 4.42
C SER A 87 4.02 3.87 5.82
N GLY A 88 4.49 5.10 5.94
CA GLY A 88 4.74 5.77 7.23
C GLY A 88 5.92 5.19 8.02
N ARG A 89 6.16 3.87 7.98
CA ARG A 89 7.25 3.18 8.70
C ARG A 89 8.39 2.73 7.80
N TYR A 90 8.10 2.26 6.59
CA TYR A 90 9.11 1.64 5.72
C TYR A 90 9.34 2.40 4.41
N GLY A 91 8.49 3.38 4.07
CA GLY A 91 8.49 4.01 2.75
C GLY A 91 9.08 5.42 2.69
N ILE A 92 9.04 6.17 3.79
CA ILE A 92 9.44 7.59 3.86
C ILE A 92 10.71 7.69 4.70
N HIS A 93 11.86 7.37 4.10
CA HIS A 93 13.18 7.49 4.70
C HIS A 93 14.15 8.03 3.63
N GLU A 94 15.12 8.87 4.00
CA GLU A 94 16.04 9.52 3.06
C GLU A 94 16.83 8.54 2.18
N SER A 95 17.07 7.33 2.68
CA SER A 95 17.75 6.26 1.95
C SER A 95 16.85 5.54 0.93
N ARG A 96 15.57 5.93 0.83
CA ARG A 96 14.62 5.44 -0.16
C ARG A 96 14.40 6.55 -1.17
N THR A 97 14.47 6.15 -2.42
CA THR A 97 14.49 7.07 -3.57
C THR A 97 13.45 6.62 -4.56
N HIS A 98 13.08 7.51 -5.48
CA HIS A 98 12.16 7.20 -6.57
C HIS A 98 12.56 5.91 -7.31
N MET A 99 13.86 5.72 -7.55
CA MET A 99 14.41 4.49 -8.18
C MET A 99 14.04 3.20 -7.44
N HIS A 100 13.92 3.22 -6.11
CA HIS A 100 13.48 2.04 -5.37
C HIS A 100 12.00 1.72 -5.60
N LEU A 101 11.16 2.74 -5.79
CA LEU A 101 9.75 2.57 -6.13
C LEU A 101 9.59 2.11 -7.59
N ASP A 102 10.37 2.67 -8.51
CA ASP A 102 10.41 2.26 -9.93
C ASP A 102 10.80 0.79 -10.08
N ASN A 103 11.80 0.32 -9.33
CA ASN A 103 12.18 -1.09 -9.34
C ASN A 103 11.02 -2.02 -8.94
N VAL A 104 10.11 -1.56 -8.06
CA VAL A 104 8.93 -2.34 -7.67
C VAL A 104 7.87 -2.30 -8.77
N ALA A 105 7.68 -1.15 -9.43
CA ALA A 105 6.82 -1.05 -10.60
C ALA A 105 7.30 -1.95 -11.75
N GLU A 106 8.60 -1.99 -12.03
CA GLU A 106 9.20 -2.91 -13.00
C GLU A 106 8.99 -4.38 -12.61
N LEU A 107 9.10 -4.70 -11.31
CA LEU A 107 8.83 -6.05 -10.82
C LEU A 107 7.37 -6.45 -11.06
N LEU A 108 6.43 -5.56 -10.79
CA LEU A 108 5.00 -5.77 -11.05
C LEU A 108 4.68 -5.93 -12.53
N LEU A 109 5.34 -5.15 -13.39
CA LEU A 109 5.19 -5.24 -14.84
C LEU A 109 5.57 -6.63 -15.38
N ARG A 110 6.57 -7.29 -14.77
CA ARG A 110 6.94 -8.69 -15.12
C ARG A 110 5.82 -9.69 -14.86
N TYR A 111 4.85 -9.34 -14.00
CA TYR A 111 3.64 -10.12 -13.73
C TYR A 111 2.41 -9.60 -14.50
N GLY A 112 2.59 -8.66 -15.43
CA GLY A 112 1.52 -8.07 -16.23
C GLY A 112 0.68 -7.03 -15.48
N ILE A 113 1.18 -6.49 -14.37
CA ILE A 113 0.52 -5.44 -13.59
C ILE A 113 1.22 -4.12 -13.91
N GLU A 114 0.59 -3.30 -14.74
CA GLU A 114 1.04 -1.95 -15.06
C GLU A 114 0.57 -0.98 -13.98
N VAL A 115 1.48 -0.13 -13.49
CA VAL A 115 1.23 0.85 -12.44
C VAL A 115 1.89 2.19 -12.77
N GLU A 116 1.26 3.29 -12.34
CA GLU A 116 1.90 4.59 -12.20
C GLU A 116 2.49 4.74 -10.80
N THR A 117 3.66 5.36 -10.69
CA THR A 117 4.34 5.56 -9.41
C THR A 117 4.12 6.96 -8.86
N GLU A 118 3.77 7.06 -7.58
CA GLU A 118 3.71 8.31 -6.84
C GLU A 118 4.69 8.28 -5.66
N PHE A 119 5.78 9.04 -5.77
CA PHE A 119 6.82 9.07 -4.74
C PHE A 119 6.65 10.26 -3.79
N PHE A 120 6.61 9.96 -2.49
CA PHE A 120 6.55 10.91 -1.39
C PHE A 120 7.93 11.08 -0.77
N GLU A 121 8.46 12.30 -0.86
CA GLU A 121 9.71 12.69 -0.23
C GLU A 121 9.53 12.95 1.28
N VAL A 122 10.61 12.81 2.04
CA VAL A 122 10.64 13.21 3.44
C VAL A 122 10.69 14.73 3.51
N THR A 123 9.62 15.38 3.95
CA THR A 123 9.67 16.80 4.30
C THR A 123 10.25 16.92 5.71
N THR A 124 11.51 17.35 5.81
CA THR A 124 12.18 17.70 7.07
C THR A 124 11.76 19.07 7.57
#